data_AF-A0AB34U709-F1
#
_entry.id   AF-A0AB34U709-F1
#
_cell.length_a   1.000
_cell.length_b   1.000
_cell.length_c   1.000
_cell.angle_alpha   90.00
_cell.angle_beta   90.00
_cell.angle_gamma   90.00
#
_symmetry.space_group_name_H-M   'P 1'
#
loop_
_entity.id
_entity.type
_entity.pdbx_description
1 polymer ?
#
loop_
_entity_poly.entity_id
_entity_poly.type
_entity_poly.pdbx_seq_one_letter_code
_entity_poly.pdbx_strand_id
1 'polypeptide(L)'
;MGFEKMNYLREWYALSDRYEQALRDNPEERWARNNSDQYLRQALGAYKLKCFAERLRCSPEAIWKPLDPLEALRLYLINKHHWRLEHVRLIVDDEDFLYLLREEVLALKLSPAEAEPVWQSAQGWGTSREFAAHFAQPAL
;
A
#
# COMPACT_ATOMS: atom_id res chain seq x y z
N MET A 1 -5.64 -21.29 12.12
CA MET A 1 -4.38 -20.58 11.80
C MET A 1 -4.72 -19.11 11.68
N GLY A 2 -4.23 -18.27 12.60
CA GLY A 2 -4.41 -16.82 12.50
C GLY A 2 -3.29 -16.23 11.63
N PHE A 3 -3.61 -15.27 10.77
CA PHE A 3 -2.58 -14.51 10.08
C PHE A 3 -1.97 -13.49 11.05
N GLU A 4 -0.65 -13.37 11.03
CA GLU A 4 0.09 -12.37 11.81
C GLU A 4 -0.32 -10.96 11.36
N LYS A 5 -0.45 -10.03 12.31
CA LYS A 5 -0.77 -8.63 12.00
C LYS A 5 0.39 -8.02 11.22
N MET A 6 0.07 -7.18 10.23
CA MET A 6 1.09 -6.51 9.41
C MET A 6 2.06 -5.70 10.28
N ASN A 7 3.36 -5.91 10.09
CA ASN A 7 4.41 -5.10 10.68
C ASN A 7 4.73 -3.92 9.76
N TYR A 8 4.13 -2.76 10.05
CA TYR A 8 4.24 -1.53 9.27
C TYR A 8 5.70 -1.14 8.94
N LEU A 9 6.59 -1.21 9.92
CA LEU A 9 8.00 -0.84 9.76
C LEU A 9 8.70 -1.79 8.79
N ARG A 10 8.54 -3.10 8.99
CA ARG A 10 9.16 -4.13 8.14
C ARG A 10 8.67 -4.04 6.70
N GLU A 11 7.35 -3.91 6.51
CA GLU A 11 6.76 -3.84 5.17
C GLU A 11 7.20 -2.56 4.43
N TRP A 12 7.27 -1.43 5.12
CA TRP A 12 7.72 -0.18 4.53
C TRP A 12 9.17 -0.26 4.02
N TYR A 13 10.09 -0.77 4.85
CA TYR A 13 11.48 -0.92 4.43
C TYR A 13 11.64 -1.96 3.31
N ALA A 14 10.97 -3.11 3.41
CA ALA A 14 11.01 -4.12 2.36
C ALA A 14 10.54 -3.58 1.00
N LEU A 15 9.49 -2.76 0.98
CA LEU A 15 9.01 -2.13 -0.25
C LEU A 15 9.98 -1.04 -0.75
N SER A 16 10.49 -0.21 0.15
CA SER A 16 11.45 0.83 -0.20
C SER A 16 12.71 0.23 -0.83
N ASP A 17 13.27 -0.81 -0.22
CA ASP A 17 14.43 -1.55 -0.71
C ASP A 17 14.13 -2.22 -2.07
N ARG A 18 12.95 -2.85 -2.21
CA ARG A 18 12.53 -3.47 -3.47
C ARG A 18 12.51 -2.45 -4.61
N TYR A 19 11.89 -1.30 -4.43
CA TYR A 19 11.81 -0.27 -5.47
C TYR A 19 13.15 0.43 -5.70
N GLU A 20 13.97 0.62 -4.66
CA GLU A 20 15.32 1.17 -4.83
C GLU A 20 16.16 0.22 -5.70
N GLN A 21 16.13 -1.08 -5.40
CA GLN A 21 16.85 -2.11 -6.15
C GLN A 21 16.33 -2.20 -7.59
N ALA A 22 15.01 -2.15 -7.81
CA ALA A 22 14.42 -2.17 -9.15
C ALA A 22 14.90 -0.99 -10.02
N LEU A 23 14.97 0.22 -9.47
CA LEU A 23 15.48 1.42 -10.17
C LEU A 23 17.00 1.46 -10.31
N ARG A 24 17.72 0.67 -9.50
CA ARG A 24 19.16 0.46 -9.63
C ARG A 24 19.45 -0.49 -10.79
N ASP A 25 18.65 -1.55 -10.90
CA ASP A 25 18.80 -2.59 -11.91
C ASP A 25 18.26 -2.15 -13.29
N ASN A 26 17.25 -1.29 -13.32
CA ASN A 26 16.64 -0.76 -14.56
C ASN A 26 16.64 0.78 -14.55
N PRO A 27 17.79 1.44 -14.79
CA PRO A 27 17.90 2.90 -14.74
C PRO A 27 16.99 3.64 -15.74
N GLU A 28 16.57 3.00 -16.82
CA GLU A 28 15.65 3.52 -17.84
C GLU A 28 14.22 3.73 -17.33
N GLU A 29 13.82 3.05 -16.24
CA GLU A 29 12.52 3.26 -15.58
C GLU A 29 12.49 4.51 -14.70
N ARG A 30 13.63 5.19 -14.54
CA ARG A 30 13.70 6.43 -13.78
C ARG A 30 12.93 7.53 -14.51
N TRP A 31 12.00 8.15 -13.79
CA TRP A 31 11.24 9.27 -14.27
C TRP A 31 12.17 10.44 -14.59
N ALA A 32 11.96 11.12 -15.72
CA ALA A 32 12.78 12.26 -16.12
C ALA A 32 12.74 13.39 -15.05
N ARG A 33 13.90 14.03 -14.84
CA ARG A 33 14.27 14.95 -13.73
C ARG A 33 14.69 14.26 -12.45
N ASN A 34 15.43 15.00 -11.62
CA ASN A 34 16.09 14.62 -10.37
C ASN A 34 15.10 14.06 -9.32
N ASN A 35 14.56 12.87 -9.56
CA ASN A 35 13.63 12.17 -8.69
C ASN A 35 14.41 11.15 -7.86
N SER A 36 15.36 11.63 -7.06
CA SER A 36 16.13 10.80 -6.11
C SER A 36 15.22 9.93 -5.24
N ASP A 37 14.00 10.39 -4.98
CA ASP A 37 13.04 9.77 -4.09
C ASP A 37 11.92 9.04 -4.85
N GLN A 38 12.13 8.69 -6.12
CA GLN A 38 11.13 7.97 -6.93
C GLN A 38 10.74 6.63 -6.26
N TYR A 39 11.72 5.87 -5.79
CA TYR A 39 11.48 4.59 -5.13
C TYR A 39 10.57 4.73 -3.90
N LEU A 40 10.73 5.80 -3.11
CA LEU A 40 9.88 6.07 -1.95
C LEU A 40 8.43 6.38 -2.36
N ARG A 41 8.21 7.03 -3.50
CA ARG A 41 6.86 7.30 -4.03
C ARG A 41 6.19 6.02 -4.53
N GLN A 42 6.94 5.17 -5.23
CA GLN A 42 6.42 3.85 -5.67
C GLN A 42 6.13 2.96 -4.45
N ALA A 43 7.04 2.93 -3.47
CA ALA A 43 6.86 2.23 -2.21
C ALA A 43 5.63 2.72 -1.45
N LEU A 44 5.36 4.04 -1.44
CA LEU A 44 4.15 4.58 -0.81
C LEU A 44 2.86 4.04 -1.42
N GLY A 45 2.78 3.93 -2.74
CA GLY A 45 1.62 3.34 -3.41
C GLY A 45 1.37 1.91 -2.94
N ALA A 46 2.40 1.05 -3.08
CA ALA A 46 2.34 -0.36 -2.66
C ALA A 46 2.04 -0.50 -1.17
N TYR A 47 2.66 0.31 -0.33
CA TYR A 47 2.49 0.28 1.11
C TYR A 47 1.06 0.65 1.52
N LYS A 48 0.49 1.68 0.89
CA LYS A 48 -0.91 2.06 1.12
C LYS A 48 -1.88 0.94 0.72
N LEU A 49 -1.62 0.24 -0.37
CA LEU A 49 -2.43 -0.93 -0.75
C LEU A 49 -2.36 -2.03 0.31
N LYS A 50 -1.16 -2.33 0.84
CA LYS A 50 -1.00 -3.30 1.94
C LYS A 50 -1.74 -2.88 3.21
N CYS A 51 -1.62 -1.61 3.62
CA CYS A 51 -2.40 -1.06 4.73
C CYS A 51 -3.91 -1.17 4.49
N PHE A 52 -4.36 -0.90 3.26
CA PHE A 52 -5.77 -1.02 2.89
C PHE A 52 -6.26 -2.46 3.00
N ALA A 53 -5.51 -3.43 2.45
CA ALA A 53 -5.80 -4.84 2.57
C ALA A 53 -5.85 -5.30 4.03
N GLU A 54 -4.90 -4.85 4.85
CA GLU A 54 -4.85 -5.19 6.27
C GLU A 54 -6.06 -4.65 7.05
N ARG A 55 -6.50 -3.42 6.75
CA ARG A 55 -7.72 -2.84 7.34
C ARG A 55 -8.97 -3.64 6.97
N LEU A 56 -9.09 -4.06 5.70
CA LEU A 56 -10.20 -4.90 5.23
C LEU A 56 -10.19 -6.27 5.93
N ARG A 57 -9.00 -6.87 6.06
CA ARG A 57 -8.80 -8.18 6.67
C ARG A 57 -9.11 -8.18 8.17
N CYS A 58 -8.76 -7.12 8.87
CA CYS A 58 -8.96 -7.00 10.31
C CYS A 58 -10.38 -6.59 10.72
N SER A 59 -11.36 -6.67 9.80
CA SER A 59 -12.76 -6.42 10.16
C SER A 59 -13.22 -7.42 11.24
N PRO A 60 -13.69 -6.93 12.41
CA PRO A 60 -14.06 -7.78 13.54
C PRO A 60 -15.31 -8.65 13.27
N GLU A 61 -15.99 -8.43 12.15
CA GLU A 61 -17.29 -9.01 11.84
C GLU A 61 -17.21 -10.45 11.30
N ALA A 62 -16.08 -10.85 10.71
CA ALA A 62 -15.91 -12.14 10.01
C ALA A 62 -15.18 -13.20 10.85
N ILE A 63 -15.69 -13.49 12.05
CA ILE A 63 -15.02 -14.38 13.03
C ILE A 63 -14.86 -15.84 12.57
N TRP A 64 -15.61 -16.28 11.55
CA TRP A 64 -15.63 -17.67 11.08
C TRP A 64 -14.59 -17.99 10.00
N LYS A 65 -13.97 -16.97 9.37
CA LYS A 65 -12.88 -17.19 8.40
C LYS A 65 -11.94 -15.98 8.38
N PRO A 66 -10.65 -16.17 8.75
CA PRO A 66 -9.67 -15.14 8.50
C PRO A 66 -9.42 -15.04 6.99
N LEU A 67 -9.46 -13.82 6.45
CA LEU A 67 -9.11 -13.57 5.05
C LEU A 67 -7.59 -13.43 4.91
N ASP A 68 -7.04 -13.92 3.81
CA ASP A 68 -5.74 -13.47 3.33
C ASP A 68 -5.85 -12.02 2.78
N PRO A 69 -4.80 -11.17 2.82
CA PRO A 69 -4.85 -9.83 2.27
C PRO A 69 -5.35 -9.75 0.82
N LEU A 70 -4.95 -10.68 -0.07
CA LEU A 70 -5.43 -10.72 -1.45
C LEU A 70 -6.90 -11.12 -1.52
N GLU A 71 -7.34 -12.07 -0.69
CA GLU A 71 -8.77 -12.41 -0.59
C GLU A 71 -9.60 -11.19 -0.15
N ALA A 72 -9.08 -10.39 0.78
CA ALA A 72 -9.75 -9.18 1.25
C ALA A 72 -9.91 -8.14 0.13
N LEU A 73 -8.86 -7.92 -0.69
CA LEU A 73 -8.92 -7.03 -1.85
C LEU A 73 -9.88 -7.54 -2.94
N ARG A 74 -9.85 -8.84 -3.25
CA ARG A 74 -10.78 -9.45 -4.21
C ARG A 74 -12.23 -9.31 -3.74
N LEU A 75 -12.48 -9.54 -2.45
CA LEU A 75 -13.80 -9.38 -1.86
C LEU A 75 -14.28 -7.93 -1.91
N TYR A 76 -13.36 -6.97 -1.70
CA TYR A 76 -13.67 -5.55 -1.88
C TYR A 76 -14.09 -5.24 -3.31
N LEU A 77 -13.37 -5.74 -4.32
CA LEU A 77 -13.75 -5.57 -5.73
C LEU A 77 -15.13 -6.13 -6.05
N ILE A 78 -15.47 -7.31 -5.53
CA ILE A 78 -16.80 -7.91 -5.69
C ILE A 78 -17.87 -7.01 -5.05
N ASN A 79 -17.66 -6.59 -3.80
CA ASN A 79 -18.69 -5.88 -3.03
C ASN A 79 -18.89 -4.43 -3.49
N LYS A 80 -17.78 -3.72 -3.77
CA LYS A 80 -17.79 -2.29 -4.08
C LYS A 80 -18.00 -2.02 -5.56
N HIS A 81 -17.35 -2.79 -6.43
CA HIS A 81 -17.36 -2.56 -7.88
C HIS A 81 -18.22 -3.58 -8.63
N HIS A 82 -18.87 -4.52 -7.92
CA HIS A 82 -19.75 -5.55 -8.49
C HIS A 82 -19.05 -6.45 -9.50
N TRP A 83 -17.75 -6.68 -9.30
CA TRP A 83 -16.99 -7.61 -10.13
C TRP A 83 -17.43 -9.04 -9.86
N ARG A 84 -17.37 -9.88 -10.90
CA ARG A 84 -17.67 -11.30 -10.76
C ARG A 84 -16.51 -12.04 -10.10
N LEU A 85 -16.85 -13.06 -9.32
CA LEU A 85 -15.88 -13.92 -8.65
C LEU A 85 -14.86 -14.54 -9.61
N GLU A 86 -15.31 -14.91 -10.82
CA GLU A 86 -14.45 -15.47 -11.86
C GLU A 86 -13.35 -14.51 -12.32
N HIS A 87 -13.65 -13.20 -12.42
CA HIS A 87 -12.67 -12.20 -12.85
C HIS A 87 -11.66 -11.87 -11.75
N VAL A 88 -12.11 -11.66 -10.51
CA VAL A 88 -11.19 -11.29 -9.41
C VAL A 88 -10.24 -12.43 -9.04
N ARG A 89 -10.59 -13.68 -9.35
CA ARG A 89 -9.71 -14.85 -9.16
C ARG A 89 -8.53 -14.89 -10.13
N LEU A 90 -8.64 -14.21 -11.28
CA LEU A 90 -7.54 -14.12 -12.25
C LEU A 90 -6.45 -13.13 -11.83
N ILE A 91 -6.74 -12.25 -10.88
CA ILE A 91 -5.79 -11.27 -10.37
C ILE A 91 -4.86 -12.00 -9.39
N VAL A 92 -3.59 -12.12 -9.73
CA VAL A 92 -2.59 -12.83 -8.91
C VAL A 92 -1.55 -11.88 -8.33
N ASP A 93 -1.26 -10.78 -9.03
CA ASP A 93 -0.21 -9.82 -8.66
C ASP A 93 -0.75 -8.65 -7.81
N ASP A 94 0.05 -8.19 -6.86
CA ASP A 94 -0.20 -6.99 -6.07
C ASP A 94 -0.23 -5.74 -6.95
N GLU A 95 0.57 -5.71 -8.03
CA GLU A 95 0.64 -4.55 -8.93
C GLU A 95 -0.66 -4.33 -9.72
N ASP A 96 -1.37 -5.42 -10.06
CA ASP A 96 -2.69 -5.31 -10.69
C ASP A 96 -3.68 -4.62 -9.75
N PHE A 97 -3.64 -4.94 -8.45
CA PHE A 97 -4.48 -4.27 -7.46
C PHE A 97 -4.14 -2.79 -7.29
N LEU A 98 -2.87 -2.40 -7.42
CA LEU A 98 -2.48 -0.98 -7.40
C LEU A 98 -3.13 -0.21 -8.54
N TYR A 99 -3.22 -0.80 -9.73
CA TYR A 99 -3.90 -0.20 -10.86
C TYR A 99 -5.42 -0.15 -10.66
N LEU A 100 -6.02 -1.27 -10.26
CA LEU A 100 -7.47 -1.40 -10.14
C LEU A 100 -8.08 -0.57 -9.00
N LEU A 101 -7.34 -0.43 -7.89
CA LEU A 101 -7.77 0.30 -6.69
C LEU A 101 -7.05 1.65 -6.56
N ARG A 102 -6.60 2.21 -7.68
CA ARG A 102 -5.79 3.44 -7.68
C ARG A 102 -6.47 4.59 -6.94
N GLU A 103 -7.77 4.79 -7.15
CA GLU A 103 -8.52 5.90 -6.53
C GLU A 103 -8.70 5.67 -5.02
N GLU A 104 -9.01 4.44 -4.60
CA GLU A 104 -9.11 4.05 -3.21
C GLU A 104 -7.77 4.21 -2.49
N VAL A 105 -6.70 3.74 -3.11
CA VAL A 105 -5.33 3.88 -2.62
C VAL A 105 -4.93 5.34 -2.55
N LEU A 106 -5.28 6.19 -3.54
CA LEU A 106 -4.99 7.62 -3.51
C LEU A 106 -5.72 8.32 -2.36
N ALA A 107 -7.02 8.05 -2.21
CA ALA A 107 -7.88 8.64 -1.19
C ALA A 107 -7.53 8.18 0.23
N LEU A 108 -6.98 6.98 0.39
CA LEU A 108 -6.58 6.43 1.68
C LEU A 108 -5.62 7.38 2.40
N LYS A 109 -5.94 7.72 3.65
CA LYS A 109 -5.01 8.37 4.58
C LYS A 109 -4.46 7.34 5.55
N LEU A 110 -3.14 7.32 5.68
CA LEU A 110 -2.45 6.45 6.63
C LEU A 110 -2.77 6.90 8.06
N SER A 111 -3.09 5.94 8.92
CA SER A 111 -3.24 6.23 10.36
C SER A 111 -1.89 6.62 10.96
N PRO A 112 -1.83 7.24 12.15
CA PRO A 112 -0.54 7.60 12.77
C PRO A 112 0.43 6.42 12.87
N ALA A 113 -0.07 5.23 13.25
CA ALA A 113 0.75 4.03 13.36
C ALA A 113 1.28 3.53 12.01
N GLU A 114 0.50 3.68 10.93
CA GLU A 114 0.91 3.28 9.58
C GLU A 114 1.85 4.33 8.95
N ALA A 115 1.67 5.61 9.28
CA ALA A 115 2.42 6.74 8.75
C ALA A 115 3.82 6.86 9.37
N GLU A 116 3.99 6.43 10.62
CA GLU A 116 5.26 6.51 11.36
C GLU A 116 6.50 6.07 10.56
N PRO A 117 6.57 4.84 9.97
CA PRO A 117 7.76 4.41 9.22
C PRO A 117 8.02 5.25 7.96
N VAL A 118 6.95 5.70 7.30
CA VAL A 118 7.03 6.57 6.12
C VAL A 118 7.58 7.93 6.50
N TRP A 119 7.07 8.51 7.59
CA TRP A 119 7.48 9.81 8.08
C TRP A 119 8.95 9.83 8.50
N GLN A 120 9.39 8.82 9.26
CA GLN A 120 10.80 8.67 9.66
C GLN A 120 11.74 8.61 8.44
N SER A 121 11.32 7.94 7.37
CA SER A 121 12.10 7.83 6.14
C SER A 121 12.08 9.12 5.32
N ALA A 122 10.94 9.81 5.26
CA ALA A 122 10.73 11.03 4.48
C ALA A 122 11.32 12.29 5.14
N GLN A 123 11.57 12.30 6.46
CA GLN A 123 12.17 13.43 7.18
C GLN A 123 13.54 13.86 6.63
N GLY A 124 14.31 12.93 6.07
CA GLY A 124 15.61 13.20 5.48
C GLY A 124 15.57 13.90 4.12
N TRP A 125 14.40 14.08 3.52
CA TRP A 125 14.25 14.48 2.12
C TRP A 125 13.42 15.76 1.95
N GLY A 126 13.71 16.52 0.89
CA GLY A 126 12.98 17.75 0.53
C GLY A 126 11.51 17.52 0.13
N THR A 127 11.06 16.27 0.11
CA THR A 127 9.73 15.80 -0.30
C THR A 127 8.77 15.56 0.88
N SER A 128 9.19 15.83 2.12
CA SER A 128 8.40 15.62 3.34
C SER A 128 6.96 16.18 3.30
N ARG A 129 6.74 17.34 2.65
CA ARG A 129 5.40 17.93 2.47
C ARG A 129 4.48 17.10 1.56
N GLU A 130 5.04 16.47 0.53
CA GLU A 130 4.30 15.59 -0.38
C GLU A 130 3.79 14.36 0.36
N PHE A 131 4.66 13.71 1.14
CA PHE A 131 4.29 12.55 1.97
C PHE A 131 3.27 12.92 3.05
N ALA A 132 3.41 14.09 3.68
CA ALA A 132 2.47 14.56 4.70
C ALA A 132 1.03 14.65 4.19
N ALA A 133 0.81 14.90 2.90
CA ALA A 133 -0.53 14.90 2.30
C ALA A 133 -1.21 13.52 2.35
N HIS A 134 -0.48 12.44 2.59
CA HIS A 134 -1.02 11.08 2.67
C HIS A 134 -1.29 10.60 4.10
N PHE A 135 -0.99 11.40 5.12
CA PHE A 135 -1.21 11.05 6.51
C PHE A 135 -2.57 11.58 6.99
N ALA A 136 -3.22 10.84 7.86
CA ALA A 136 -4.40 11.33 8.57
C ALA A 136 -3.96 12.47 9.49
N GLN A 137 -4.71 13.57 9.49
CA GLN A 137 -4.52 14.59 10.51
C GLN A 137 -4.93 14.01 11.87
N PRO A 138 -4.19 14.28 12.95
CA PRO A 138 -4.65 13.88 14.28
C PRO A 138 -6.04 14.46 14.53
N ALA A 139 -6.95 13.64 15.03
CA ALA A 139 -8.27 14.12 15.45
C ALA A 139 -8.06 15.17 16.56
N LEU A 140 -8.63 16.36 16.37
CA LEU A 140 -8.65 17.45 17.35
C LEU A 140 -9.47 17.06 18.58
#